data_AF-A0A4Q6BG62-F1
#
_entry.id   AF-A0A4Q6BG62-F1
#
_cell.length_a   1.000
_cell.length_b   1.000
_cell.length_c   1.000
_cell.angle_alpha   90.00
_cell.angle_beta   90.00
_cell.angle_gamma   90.00
#
_symmetry.space_group_name_H-M   'P 1'
#
loop_
_entity.id
_entity.type
_entity.pdbx_description
1 polymer ?
#
loop_
_entity_poly.entity_id
_entity_poly.type
_entity_poly.pdbx_seq_one_letter_code
_entity_poly.pdbx_strand_id
1 'polypeptide(L)'
;EKMEYPKPNRDFIYDTFNAFAAAHPWVGNENIRPKSIAREMYETFQSFDEYIRDYDQQRAEGLLLRYLTEVYKVLVQTVPESYRSEEVEAIIDYFGTMIRGIDSSLLDEWERMRNPNHISANDRADDAKREEEAPDVTREMRAFTVQIRNEVFRFIRALASRDYESALSIVEPSPAEDAPVWTPAAIDNALSPYFVDHHQILTDRQARHPSLCRVTATADGKGFKVEQTVTDPYDHNDWRILFSIDRARSRELGRPVLQLVEIGEMG
;
A
#
# COMPACT_ATOMS: atom_id res chain seq x y z
N GLU A 1 -14.61 -22.21 -19.49
CA GLU A 1 -14.60 -20.79 -19.86
C GLU A 1 -13.23 -20.21 -19.50
N LYS A 2 -12.47 -19.63 -20.44
CA LYS A 2 -11.15 -19.07 -20.11
C LYS A 2 -11.38 -17.72 -19.43
N MET A 3 -11.23 -17.68 -18.12
CA MET A 3 -11.32 -16.46 -17.32
C MET A 3 -10.26 -15.47 -17.84
N GLU A 4 -10.70 -14.35 -18.41
CA GLU A 4 -9.81 -13.30 -18.91
C GLU A 4 -9.40 -12.40 -17.75
N TYR A 5 -8.10 -12.15 -17.62
CA TYR A 5 -7.57 -11.26 -16.57
C TYR A 5 -7.72 -9.78 -16.97
N PRO A 6 -7.78 -8.85 -16.00
CA PRO A 6 -7.85 -7.42 -16.29
C PRO A 6 -6.67 -6.94 -17.15
N LYS A 7 -6.92 -6.17 -18.20
CA LYS A 7 -5.88 -5.56 -19.05
C LYS A 7 -5.97 -4.04 -18.94
N PRO A 8 -5.18 -3.42 -18.04
CA PRO A 8 -5.15 -1.97 -17.88
C PRO A 8 -4.93 -1.24 -19.20
N ASN A 9 -5.76 -0.24 -19.51
CA ASN A 9 -5.69 0.55 -20.75
C ASN A 9 -5.66 -0.30 -22.03
N ARG A 10 -6.35 -1.45 -22.03
CA ARG A 10 -6.36 -2.42 -23.12
C ARG A 10 -6.53 -1.78 -24.49
N ASP A 11 -7.58 -0.98 -24.64
CA ASP A 11 -8.00 -0.45 -25.94
C ASP A 11 -6.94 0.53 -26.46
N PHE A 12 -6.52 1.49 -25.65
CA PHE A 12 -5.41 2.41 -25.98
C PHE A 12 -4.11 1.68 -26.38
N ILE A 13 -3.73 0.65 -25.60
CA ILE A 13 -2.50 -0.10 -25.83
C ILE A 13 -2.56 -0.86 -27.16
N TYR A 14 -3.66 -1.57 -27.43
CA TYR A 14 -3.82 -2.29 -28.68
C TYR A 14 -3.97 -1.36 -29.88
N ASP A 15 -4.72 -0.26 -29.77
CA ASP A 15 -4.89 0.71 -30.85
C ASP A 15 -3.56 1.31 -31.26
N THR A 16 -2.76 1.74 -30.29
CA THR A 16 -1.42 2.32 -30.53
C THR A 16 -0.47 1.27 -31.14
N PHE A 17 -0.48 0.04 -30.63
CA PHE A 17 0.34 -1.04 -31.19
C PHE A 17 -0.07 -1.44 -32.61
N ASN A 18 -1.36 -1.52 -32.90
CA ASN A 18 -1.88 -1.85 -34.23
C ASN A 18 -1.51 -0.77 -35.24
N ALA A 19 -1.61 0.51 -34.86
CA ALA A 19 -1.15 1.62 -35.70
C ALA A 19 0.36 1.55 -35.97
N PHE A 20 1.16 1.23 -34.94
CA PHE A 20 2.60 1.00 -35.10
C PHE A 20 2.89 -0.19 -36.02
N ALA A 21 2.25 -1.34 -35.82
CA ALA A 21 2.47 -2.55 -36.61
C ALA A 21 2.10 -2.36 -38.09
N ALA A 22 1.02 -1.62 -38.37
CA ALA A 22 0.60 -1.29 -39.73
C ALA A 22 1.68 -0.48 -40.50
N ALA A 23 2.44 0.36 -39.80
CA ALA A 23 3.54 1.14 -40.39
C ALA A 23 4.87 0.36 -40.49
N HIS A 24 5.00 -0.79 -39.83
CA HIS A 24 6.27 -1.51 -39.67
C HIS A 24 6.12 -3.00 -40.02
N PRO A 25 6.25 -3.38 -41.31
CA PRO A 25 5.96 -4.74 -41.80
C PRO A 25 6.77 -5.88 -41.15
N TRP A 26 7.92 -5.58 -40.54
CA TRP A 26 8.76 -6.57 -39.86
C TRP A 26 8.18 -7.07 -38.53
N VAL A 27 7.16 -6.41 -37.97
CA VAL A 27 6.46 -6.87 -36.77
C VAL A 27 5.75 -8.21 -37.00
N GLY A 28 5.33 -8.48 -38.25
CA GLY A 28 4.74 -9.76 -38.64
C GLY A 28 3.48 -10.07 -37.85
N ASN A 29 3.43 -11.27 -37.26
CA ASN A 29 2.29 -11.77 -36.48
C ASN A 29 2.50 -11.68 -34.96
N GLU A 30 3.53 -10.98 -34.49
CA GLU A 30 3.73 -10.78 -33.06
C GLU A 30 2.67 -9.85 -32.47
N ASN A 31 2.25 -10.13 -31.24
CA ASN A 31 1.26 -9.33 -30.53
C ASN A 31 1.65 -9.15 -29.07
N ILE A 32 1.27 -8.00 -28.52
CA ILE A 32 1.51 -7.63 -27.15
C ILE A 32 0.50 -8.28 -26.19
N ARG A 33 0.97 -8.54 -24.97
CA ARG A 33 0.18 -9.15 -23.90
C ARG A 33 0.27 -8.24 -22.67
N PRO A 34 -0.60 -7.21 -22.55
CA PRO A 34 -0.61 -6.32 -21.41
C PRO A 34 -0.74 -7.11 -20.11
N LYS A 35 0.04 -6.75 -19.09
CA LYS A 35 0.00 -7.39 -17.77
C LYS A 35 -0.68 -6.46 -16.77
N SER A 36 -1.43 -7.01 -15.82
CA SER A 36 -2.02 -6.25 -14.70
C SER A 36 -1.20 -6.32 -13.41
N ILE A 37 -0.23 -7.23 -13.30
CA ILE A 37 0.42 -7.60 -12.03
C ILE A 37 0.92 -6.40 -11.23
N ALA A 38 1.76 -5.54 -11.81
CA ALA A 38 2.29 -4.38 -11.08
C ALA A 38 1.17 -3.41 -10.68
N ARG A 39 0.21 -3.18 -11.58
CA ARG A 39 -0.94 -2.33 -11.27
C ARG A 39 -1.76 -2.92 -10.12
N GLU A 40 -2.05 -4.20 -10.16
CA GLU A 40 -2.79 -4.90 -9.12
C GLU A 40 -2.06 -4.81 -7.78
N MET A 41 -0.76 -5.17 -7.73
CA MET A 41 0.06 -5.06 -6.52
C MET A 41 0.09 -3.65 -5.97
N TYR A 42 0.16 -2.62 -6.82
CA TYR A 42 0.08 -1.22 -6.39
C TYR A 42 -1.34 -0.81 -6.00
N GLU A 43 -2.39 -1.29 -6.66
CA GLU A 43 -3.77 -0.94 -6.35
C GLU A 43 -4.29 -1.65 -5.09
N THR A 44 -3.74 -2.81 -4.75
CA THR A 44 -4.02 -3.55 -3.52
C THR A 44 -3.03 -3.22 -2.42
N PHE A 45 -1.86 -2.65 -2.76
CA PHE A 45 -0.69 -2.44 -1.89
C PHE A 45 -0.22 -3.73 -1.21
N GLN A 46 -0.30 -4.86 -1.94
CA GLN A 46 0.20 -6.14 -1.48
C GLN A 46 1.72 -6.18 -1.48
N SER A 47 2.30 -6.65 -0.37
CA SER A 47 3.72 -7.00 -0.35
C SER A 47 4.03 -8.11 -1.37
N PHE A 48 5.31 -8.29 -1.68
CA PHE A 48 5.73 -9.37 -2.57
C PHE A 48 5.31 -10.75 -2.03
N ASP A 49 5.51 -10.99 -0.73
CA ASP A 49 5.17 -12.26 -0.09
C ASP A 49 3.66 -12.49 0.01
N GLU A 50 2.88 -11.42 0.25
CA GLU A 50 1.43 -11.45 0.19
C GLU A 50 0.94 -11.87 -1.20
N TYR A 51 1.48 -11.24 -2.25
CA TYR A 51 1.08 -11.55 -3.62
C TYR A 51 1.43 -12.99 -4.02
N ILE A 52 2.62 -13.48 -3.64
CA ILE A 52 3.03 -14.87 -3.92
C ILE A 52 2.15 -15.89 -3.18
N ARG A 53 1.82 -15.61 -1.92
CA ARG A 53 0.97 -16.46 -1.08
C ARG A 53 -0.47 -16.50 -1.59
N ASP A 54 -1.06 -15.35 -1.91
CA ASP A 54 -2.45 -15.25 -2.34
C ASP A 54 -2.70 -15.97 -3.69
N TYR A 55 -1.67 -16.03 -4.54
CA TYR A 55 -1.74 -16.68 -5.86
C TYR A 55 -1.11 -18.08 -5.90
N ASP A 56 -0.65 -18.63 -4.77
CA ASP A 56 0.06 -19.93 -4.67
C ASP A 56 1.17 -20.10 -5.73
N GLN A 57 1.94 -19.03 -5.95
CA GLN A 57 2.91 -18.90 -7.05
C GLN A 57 4.36 -19.06 -6.59
N GLN A 58 4.63 -20.03 -5.71
CA GLN A 58 5.97 -20.27 -5.14
C GLN A 58 7.07 -20.50 -6.20
N ARG A 59 6.72 -20.99 -7.40
CA ARG A 59 7.69 -21.21 -8.50
C ARG A 59 7.95 -19.98 -9.37
N ALA A 60 7.26 -18.87 -9.15
CA ALA A 60 7.30 -17.68 -9.99
C ALA A 60 7.95 -16.46 -9.33
N GLU A 61 8.46 -16.58 -8.09
CA GLU A 61 9.08 -15.46 -7.34
C GLU A 61 10.14 -14.73 -8.15
N GLY A 62 11.17 -15.44 -8.66
CA GLY A 62 12.23 -14.82 -9.45
C GLY A 62 11.73 -14.17 -10.75
N LEU A 63 10.66 -14.71 -11.36
CA LEU A 63 10.04 -14.11 -12.54
C LEU A 63 9.29 -12.83 -12.19
N LEU A 64 8.56 -12.83 -11.07
CA LEU A 64 7.85 -11.68 -10.55
C LEU A 64 8.82 -10.57 -10.17
N LEU A 65 9.86 -10.89 -9.39
CA LEU A 65 10.88 -9.91 -8.98
C LEU A 65 11.54 -9.27 -10.20
N ARG A 66 11.97 -10.07 -11.18
CA ARG A 66 12.54 -9.54 -12.43
C ARG A 66 11.55 -8.62 -13.14
N TYR A 67 10.28 -9.00 -13.22
CA TYR A 67 9.25 -8.16 -13.84
C TYR A 67 9.06 -6.83 -13.10
N LEU A 68 8.96 -6.84 -11.77
CA LEU A 68 8.78 -5.63 -10.96
C LEU A 68 10.02 -4.72 -11.03
N THR A 69 11.22 -5.30 -11.04
CA THR A 69 12.47 -4.55 -11.25
C THR A 69 12.51 -3.85 -12.60
N GLU A 70 12.03 -4.50 -13.66
CA GLU A 70 11.93 -3.85 -14.97
C GLU A 70 10.86 -2.76 -14.99
N VAL A 71 9.70 -2.96 -14.34
CA VAL A 71 8.68 -1.90 -14.20
C VAL A 71 9.26 -0.68 -13.49
N TYR A 72 9.93 -0.88 -12.35
CA TYR A 72 10.59 0.20 -11.60
C TYR A 72 11.62 0.96 -12.46
N LYS A 73 12.50 0.24 -13.15
CA LYS A 73 13.50 0.87 -14.05
C LYS A 73 12.83 1.69 -15.15
N VAL A 74 11.80 1.15 -15.79
CA VAL A 74 11.08 1.84 -16.87
C VAL A 74 10.45 3.13 -16.35
N LEU A 75 9.80 3.10 -15.19
CA LEU A 75 9.21 4.30 -14.58
C LEU A 75 10.29 5.37 -14.30
N VAL A 76 11.41 4.98 -13.68
CA VAL A 76 12.50 5.91 -13.34
C VAL A 76 13.23 6.44 -14.57
N GLN A 77 13.41 5.64 -15.61
CA GLN A 77 14.25 6.02 -16.76
C GLN A 77 13.48 6.68 -17.90
N THR A 78 12.18 6.38 -18.03
CA THR A 78 11.41 6.73 -19.23
C THR A 78 10.42 7.85 -18.97
N VAL A 79 9.97 8.03 -17.72
CA VAL A 79 9.09 9.14 -17.35
C VAL A 79 9.96 10.35 -16.97
N PRO A 80 9.93 11.45 -17.76
CA PRO A 80 10.71 12.64 -17.44
C PRO A 80 10.24 13.24 -16.11
N GLU A 81 11.16 13.77 -15.32
CA GLU A 81 10.86 14.33 -13.98
C GLU A 81 9.75 15.38 -14.02
N SER A 82 9.69 16.22 -15.06
CA SER A 82 8.65 17.24 -15.23
C SER A 82 7.23 16.67 -15.40
N TYR A 83 7.10 15.39 -15.74
CA TYR A 83 5.83 14.68 -15.93
C TYR A 83 5.55 13.68 -14.79
N ARG A 84 6.40 13.60 -13.77
CA ARG A 84 6.14 12.77 -12.59
C ARG A 84 5.20 13.53 -11.65
N SER A 85 3.94 13.15 -11.69
CA SER A 85 2.97 13.57 -10.68
C SER A 85 3.29 12.91 -9.33
N GLU A 86 2.67 13.40 -8.26
CA GLU A 86 2.75 12.78 -6.92
C GLU A 86 2.37 11.29 -6.96
N GLU A 87 1.38 10.92 -7.78
CA GLU A 87 0.99 9.52 -7.96
C GLU A 87 2.09 8.67 -8.61
N VAL A 88 2.79 9.22 -9.62
CA VAL A 88 3.89 8.50 -10.28
C VAL A 88 5.06 8.31 -9.31
N GLU A 89 5.40 9.33 -8.54
CA GLU A 89 6.44 9.23 -7.51
C GLU A 89 6.07 8.21 -6.43
N ALA A 90 4.81 8.15 -6.00
CA ALA A 90 4.34 7.15 -5.06
C ALA A 90 4.49 5.71 -5.59
N ILE A 91 4.24 5.48 -6.89
CA ILE A 91 4.45 4.17 -7.54
C ILE A 91 5.94 3.81 -7.57
N ILE A 92 6.80 4.78 -7.92
CA ILE A 92 8.25 4.60 -7.95
C ILE A 92 8.77 4.24 -6.56
N ASP A 93 8.38 4.98 -5.53
CA ASP A 93 8.77 4.75 -4.14
C ASP A 93 8.29 3.38 -3.63
N TYR A 94 7.05 3.00 -3.97
CA TYR A 94 6.48 1.71 -3.61
C TYR A 94 7.31 0.54 -4.14
N PHE A 95 7.55 0.50 -5.45
CA PHE A 95 8.31 -0.60 -6.05
C PHE A 95 9.79 -0.53 -5.68
N GLY A 96 10.38 0.66 -5.60
CA GLY A 96 11.78 0.83 -5.20
C GLY A 96 12.04 0.33 -3.78
N THR A 97 11.11 0.59 -2.85
CA THR A 97 11.21 0.09 -1.47
C THR A 97 11.06 -1.43 -1.41
N MET A 98 10.06 -1.98 -2.12
CA MET A 98 9.83 -3.42 -2.19
C MET A 98 11.03 -4.18 -2.74
N ILE A 99 11.59 -3.75 -3.88
CA ILE A 99 12.72 -4.42 -4.53
C ILE A 99 13.96 -4.40 -3.65
N ARG A 100 14.29 -3.25 -3.02
CA ARG A 100 15.45 -3.15 -2.12
C ARG A 100 15.32 -4.09 -0.91
N GLY A 101 14.11 -4.25 -0.37
CA GLY A 101 13.84 -5.20 0.71
C GLY A 101 14.16 -6.64 0.28
N ILE A 102 13.67 -7.05 -0.90
CA ILE A 102 13.84 -8.42 -1.41
C ILE A 102 15.29 -8.72 -1.82
N ASP A 103 15.95 -7.78 -2.50
CA ASP A 103 17.36 -7.98 -2.90
C ASP A 103 18.26 -8.17 -1.67
N SER A 104 17.93 -7.51 -0.56
CA SER A 104 18.64 -7.72 0.70
C SER A 104 18.35 -9.09 1.33
N SER A 105 17.09 -9.55 1.34
CA SER A 105 16.73 -10.86 1.89
C SER A 105 17.25 -12.03 1.06
N LEU A 106 17.18 -11.96 -0.27
CA LEU A 106 17.67 -13.02 -1.17
C LEU A 106 19.19 -13.19 -1.09
N LEU A 107 19.92 -12.08 -0.96
CA LEU A 107 21.38 -12.12 -0.80
C LEU A 107 21.74 -12.77 0.55
N ASP A 108 21.02 -12.40 1.60
CA ASP A 108 21.18 -12.94 2.95
C ASP A 108 20.86 -14.44 3.03
N GLU A 109 19.79 -14.89 2.36
CA GLU A 109 19.41 -16.30 2.27
C GLU A 109 20.45 -17.12 1.50
N TRP A 110 20.97 -16.60 0.39
CA TRP A 110 22.03 -17.26 -0.37
C TRP A 110 23.33 -17.39 0.44
N GLU A 111 23.69 -16.35 1.19
CA GLU A 111 24.87 -16.36 2.05
C GLU A 111 24.70 -17.30 3.27
N ARG A 112 23.49 -17.42 3.83
CA ARG A 112 23.14 -18.44 4.86
C ARG A 112 23.19 -19.87 4.34
N MET A 113 22.81 -20.12 3.08
CA MET A 113 22.97 -21.44 2.46
C MET A 113 24.43 -21.81 2.24
N ARG A 114 25.30 -20.83 1.95
CA ARG A 114 26.75 -21.06 1.79
C ARG A 114 27.49 -21.19 3.12
N ASN A 115 27.01 -20.49 4.15
CA ASN A 115 27.62 -20.44 5.48
C ASN A 115 26.50 -20.45 6.55
N PRO A 116 26.25 -21.58 7.24
CA PRO A 116 25.16 -21.69 8.22
C PRO A 116 25.25 -20.71 9.42
N ASN A 117 26.44 -20.16 9.69
CA ASN A 117 26.68 -19.12 10.70
C ASN A 117 26.79 -17.72 10.08
N HIS A 118 26.29 -17.53 8.86
CA HIS A 118 26.30 -16.24 8.20
C HIS A 118 25.34 -15.28 8.90
N ILE A 119 25.91 -14.22 9.45
CA ILE A 119 25.20 -13.05 9.95
C ILE A 119 25.07 -12.12 8.74
N SER A 120 23.84 -11.93 8.29
CA SER A 120 23.46 -11.11 7.13
C SER A 120 24.06 -9.70 7.19
N ALA A 121 24.21 -9.02 6.05
CA ALA A 121 24.58 -7.60 6.06
C ALA A 121 23.48 -6.74 6.73
N ASN A 122 22.21 -7.15 6.62
CA ASN A 122 21.12 -6.62 7.46
C ASN A 122 21.25 -7.07 8.91
N ASP A 123 21.64 -8.31 9.25
CA ASP A 123 21.84 -8.70 10.66
C ASP A 123 23.04 -8.00 11.29
N ARG A 124 24.11 -7.72 10.53
CA ARG A 124 25.30 -6.97 10.97
C ARG A 124 25.06 -5.47 10.95
N ALA A 125 24.32 -4.96 9.98
CA ALA A 125 23.83 -3.60 10.01
C ALA A 125 22.78 -3.45 11.11
N ASP A 126 22.00 -4.47 11.45
CA ASP A 126 21.04 -4.50 12.55
C ASP A 126 21.74 -4.73 13.88
N ASP A 127 22.85 -5.45 13.97
CA ASP A 127 23.64 -5.54 15.20
C ASP A 127 24.48 -4.27 15.40
N ALA A 128 25.04 -3.69 14.34
CA ALA A 128 25.69 -2.38 14.38
C ALA A 128 24.70 -1.21 14.50
N LYS A 129 23.45 -1.32 13.99
CA LYS A 129 22.33 -0.36 14.21
C LYS A 129 21.51 -0.66 15.47
N ARG A 130 21.61 -1.86 16.05
CA ARG A 130 21.17 -2.12 17.42
C ARG A 130 22.11 -1.41 18.39
N GLU A 131 23.39 -1.28 18.03
CA GLU A 131 24.35 -0.42 18.73
C GLU A 131 24.25 1.07 18.31
N GLU A 132 23.88 1.40 17.06
CA GLU A 132 23.55 2.75 16.58
C GLU A 132 22.09 2.87 16.10
N GLU A 133 21.16 3.13 17.03
CA GLU A 133 19.76 3.57 16.83
C GLU A 133 19.03 3.03 15.58
N ALA A 134 18.13 2.05 15.78
CA ALA A 134 17.19 1.53 14.76
C ALA A 134 16.70 2.63 13.78
N PRO A 135 16.71 2.39 12.45
CA PRO A 135 16.39 3.41 11.47
C PRO A 135 14.98 3.93 11.71
N ASP A 136 14.90 5.16 12.20
CA ASP A 136 13.66 5.82 12.55
C ASP A 136 12.78 5.96 11.31
N VAL A 137 11.77 5.09 11.18
CA VAL A 137 10.78 5.09 10.09
C VAL A 137 10.09 6.45 9.94
N THR A 138 10.13 7.29 10.98
CA THR A 138 9.54 8.64 10.99
C THR A 138 10.49 9.72 10.44
N ARG A 139 11.75 9.40 10.10
CA ARG A 139 12.69 10.34 9.44
C ARG A 139 12.38 10.52 7.95
N GLU A 140 12.01 9.43 7.25
CA GLU A 140 11.57 9.49 5.86
C GLU A 140 10.06 9.73 5.79
N MET A 141 9.66 10.97 6.06
CA MET A 141 8.24 11.37 6.16
C MET A 141 7.37 10.95 4.98
N ARG A 142 7.92 10.90 3.76
CA ARG A 142 7.19 10.43 2.57
C ARG A 142 6.88 8.93 2.66
N ALA A 143 7.90 8.10 2.89
CA ALA A 143 7.73 6.66 3.05
C ALA A 143 6.81 6.31 4.22
N PHE A 144 6.93 7.03 5.35
CA PHE A 144 6.04 6.85 6.49
C PHE A 144 4.59 7.20 6.18
N THR A 145 4.36 8.29 5.43
CA THR A 145 3.01 8.68 4.99
C THR A 145 2.39 7.62 4.08
N VAL A 146 3.18 6.99 3.20
CA VAL A 146 2.72 5.86 2.37
C VAL A 146 2.32 4.69 3.25
N GLN A 147 3.13 4.31 4.24
CA GLN A 147 2.79 3.22 5.17
C GLN A 147 1.52 3.51 5.97
N ILE A 148 1.35 4.75 6.48
CA ILE A 148 0.12 5.18 7.17
C ILE A 148 -1.09 4.98 6.26
N ARG A 149 -1.04 5.47 5.02
CA ARG A 149 -2.13 5.35 4.05
C ARG A 149 -2.47 3.88 3.76
N ASN A 150 -1.49 2.99 3.77
CA ASN A 150 -1.70 1.56 3.56
C ASN A 150 -2.45 0.90 4.72
N GLU A 151 -2.06 1.20 5.96
CA GLU A 151 -2.75 0.68 7.14
C GLU A 151 -4.17 1.21 7.24
N VAL A 152 -4.36 2.52 7.01
CA VAL A 152 -5.69 3.15 6.98
C VAL A 152 -6.56 2.49 5.91
N PHE A 153 -6.03 2.25 4.71
CA PHE A 153 -6.85 1.63 3.67
C PHE A 153 -7.17 0.17 3.96
N ARG A 154 -6.25 -0.60 4.56
CA ARG A 154 -6.56 -1.96 5.06
C ARG A 154 -7.71 -1.93 6.07
N PHE A 155 -7.73 -0.94 6.95
CA PHE A 155 -8.84 -0.74 7.89
C PHE A 155 -10.16 -0.46 7.15
N ILE A 156 -10.17 0.46 6.16
CA ILE A 156 -11.36 0.74 5.35
C ILE A 156 -11.87 -0.53 4.62
N ARG A 157 -10.98 -1.36 4.06
CA ARG A 157 -11.37 -2.62 3.40
C ARG A 157 -12.03 -3.61 4.35
N ALA A 158 -11.54 -3.69 5.59
CA ALA A 158 -12.15 -4.53 6.62
C ALA A 158 -13.57 -4.03 6.96
N LEU A 159 -13.75 -2.70 7.10
CA LEU A 159 -15.07 -2.11 7.31
C LEU A 159 -16.04 -2.34 6.15
N ALA A 160 -15.57 -2.21 4.91
CA ALA A 160 -16.38 -2.44 3.72
C ALA A 160 -16.93 -3.87 3.65
N SER A 161 -16.14 -4.85 4.14
CA SER A 161 -16.53 -6.25 4.25
C SER A 161 -17.29 -6.57 5.55
N ARG A 162 -17.54 -5.57 6.42
CA ARG A 162 -18.10 -5.72 7.77
C ARG A 162 -17.31 -6.68 8.67
N ASP A 163 -16.02 -6.85 8.39
CA ASP A 163 -15.10 -7.65 9.20
C ASP A 163 -14.44 -6.75 10.26
N TYR A 164 -15.23 -6.40 11.28
CA TYR A 164 -14.80 -5.47 12.32
C TYR A 164 -13.70 -6.06 13.23
N GLU A 165 -13.59 -7.38 13.31
CA GLU A 165 -12.50 -8.05 14.02
C GLU A 165 -11.16 -7.81 13.30
N SER A 166 -11.13 -8.02 11.98
CA SER A 166 -9.94 -7.68 11.18
C SER A 166 -9.63 -6.20 11.23
N ALA A 167 -10.64 -5.31 11.22
CA ALA A 167 -10.44 -3.87 11.35
C ALA A 167 -9.76 -3.51 12.69
N LEU A 168 -10.23 -4.08 13.79
CA LEU A 168 -9.65 -3.86 15.12
C LEU A 168 -8.25 -4.45 15.28
N SER A 169 -7.88 -5.48 14.51
CA SER A 169 -6.52 -6.03 14.53
C SER A 169 -5.46 -5.08 13.95
N ILE A 170 -5.89 -4.08 13.17
CA ILE A 170 -5.00 -3.08 12.52
C ILE A 170 -4.72 -1.90 13.44
N VAL A 171 -5.64 -1.58 14.35
CA VAL A 171 -5.53 -0.44 15.28
C VAL A 171 -5.15 -0.90 16.67
N GLU A 172 -4.43 -0.06 17.40
CA GLU A 172 -4.13 -0.26 18.81
C GLU A 172 -5.02 0.62 19.68
N PRO A 173 -5.33 0.19 20.92
CA PRO A 173 -6.01 1.05 21.88
C PRO A 173 -5.20 2.31 22.16
N SER A 174 -5.87 3.45 22.27
CA SER A 174 -5.20 4.67 22.71
C SER A 174 -4.92 4.60 24.23
N PRO A 175 -3.74 5.03 24.70
CA PRO A 175 -3.40 5.01 26.12
C PRO A 175 -4.05 6.15 26.92
N ALA A 176 -4.79 7.06 26.27
CA ALA A 176 -5.48 8.15 26.96
C ALA A 176 -6.69 7.61 27.75
N GLU A 177 -6.86 8.05 28.99
CA GLU A 177 -7.93 7.58 29.88
C GLU A 177 -9.34 7.86 29.33
N ASP A 178 -9.51 8.95 28.58
CA ASP A 178 -10.78 9.35 27.96
C ASP A 178 -10.97 8.82 26.53
N ALA A 179 -10.08 7.95 26.05
CA ALA A 179 -10.18 7.45 24.68
C ALA A 179 -11.36 6.49 24.50
N PRO A 180 -12.06 6.55 23.36
CA PRO A 180 -13.14 5.61 23.06
C PRO A 180 -12.60 4.18 22.98
N VAL A 181 -13.29 3.26 23.66
CA VAL A 181 -13.01 1.83 23.58
C VAL A 181 -13.78 1.25 22.39
N TRP A 182 -13.04 0.92 21.33
CA TRP A 182 -13.63 0.35 20.13
C TRP A 182 -13.77 -1.17 20.25
N THR A 183 -14.98 -1.64 19.99
CA THR A 183 -15.35 -3.06 19.88
C THR A 183 -16.07 -3.28 18.54
N PRO A 184 -16.20 -4.53 18.06
CA PRO A 184 -16.93 -4.80 16.83
C PRO A 184 -18.35 -4.20 16.85
N ALA A 185 -19.04 -4.31 17.99
CA ALA A 185 -20.36 -3.73 18.19
C ALA A 185 -20.35 -2.19 18.19
N ALA A 186 -19.31 -1.56 18.75
CA ALA A 186 -19.19 -0.09 18.73
C ALA A 186 -18.96 0.44 17.30
N ILE A 187 -18.13 -0.26 16.51
CA ILE A 187 -17.91 0.07 15.09
C ILE A 187 -19.20 -0.11 14.30
N ASP A 188 -19.90 -1.23 14.48
CA ASP A 188 -21.18 -1.49 13.79
C ASP A 188 -22.22 -0.41 14.13
N ASN A 189 -22.35 -0.04 15.40
CA ASN A 189 -23.27 1.03 15.82
C ASN A 189 -22.90 2.39 15.21
N ALA A 190 -21.60 2.71 15.14
CA ALA A 190 -21.13 3.96 14.55
C ALA A 190 -21.38 4.04 13.03
N LEU A 191 -21.22 2.91 12.32
CA LEU A 191 -21.43 2.83 10.87
C LEU A 191 -22.88 2.51 10.48
N SER A 192 -23.74 2.16 11.43
CA SER A 192 -25.14 1.81 11.14
C SER A 192 -25.88 2.93 10.37
N PRO A 193 -25.79 4.22 10.77
CA PRO A 193 -26.39 5.31 10.00
C PRO A 193 -25.80 5.41 8.58
N TYR A 194 -24.48 5.29 8.45
CA TYR A 194 -23.80 5.29 7.14
C TYR A 194 -24.38 4.22 6.20
N PHE A 195 -24.53 2.98 6.68
CA PHE A 195 -25.03 1.90 5.84
C PHE A 195 -26.52 2.03 5.50
N VAL A 196 -27.31 2.76 6.30
CA VAL A 196 -28.71 3.06 5.98
C VAL A 196 -28.79 4.01 4.80
N ASP A 197 -27.97 5.07 4.80
CA ASP A 197 -28.07 6.14 3.79
C ASP A 197 -27.20 5.85 2.55
N HIS A 198 -25.97 5.37 2.74
CA HIS A 198 -24.94 5.21 1.70
C HIS A 198 -24.79 3.78 1.17
N HIS A 199 -25.42 2.80 1.83
CA HIS A 199 -25.50 1.37 1.46
C HIS A 199 -24.17 0.59 1.53
N GLN A 200 -23.08 1.11 0.98
CA GLN A 200 -21.78 0.44 0.95
C GLN A 200 -20.61 1.42 1.01
N ILE A 201 -19.47 0.93 1.49
CA ILE A 201 -18.19 1.63 1.42
C ILE A 201 -17.49 1.19 0.14
N LEU A 202 -17.13 2.15 -0.72
CA LEU A 202 -16.33 1.88 -1.90
C LEU A 202 -14.85 1.73 -1.52
N THR A 203 -14.19 0.74 -2.12
CA THR A 203 -12.76 0.45 -1.93
C THR A 203 -12.03 0.33 -3.26
N ASP A 204 -12.55 1.02 -4.28
CA ASP A 204 -11.97 1.05 -5.61
C ASP A 204 -10.74 1.99 -5.68
N ARG A 205 -10.21 2.18 -6.89
CA ARG A 205 -9.05 3.05 -7.12
C ARG A 205 -9.30 4.49 -6.65
N GLN A 206 -10.52 5.01 -6.81
CA GLN A 206 -10.83 6.39 -6.44
C GLN A 206 -10.87 6.55 -4.92
N ALA A 207 -11.37 5.55 -4.19
CA ALA A 207 -11.38 5.52 -2.73
C ALA A 207 -9.97 5.62 -2.08
N ARG A 208 -8.91 5.34 -2.84
CA ARG A 208 -7.50 5.42 -2.40
C ARG A 208 -6.81 6.73 -2.75
N HIS A 209 -7.51 7.66 -3.41
CA HIS A 209 -6.88 8.87 -3.92
C HIS A 209 -6.27 9.70 -2.77
N PRO A 210 -5.04 10.24 -2.91
CA PRO A 210 -4.35 10.94 -1.83
C PRO A 210 -5.14 12.11 -1.22
N SER A 211 -6.06 12.72 -1.98
CA SER A 211 -6.93 13.80 -1.48
C SER A 211 -7.93 13.35 -0.43
N LEU A 212 -8.28 12.05 -0.40
CA LEU A 212 -9.20 11.44 0.56
C LEU A 212 -8.51 11.04 1.87
N CYS A 213 -7.16 11.06 1.90
CA CYS A 213 -6.38 10.70 3.07
C CYS A 213 -5.41 11.82 3.43
N ARG A 214 -5.82 12.64 4.40
CA ARG A 214 -5.05 13.78 4.88
C ARG A 214 -4.26 13.40 6.12
N VAL A 215 -2.93 13.46 6.02
CA VAL A 215 -2.02 13.24 7.15
C VAL A 215 -1.47 14.59 7.59
N THR A 216 -1.65 14.93 8.87
CA THR A 216 -1.21 16.21 9.46
C THR A 216 -0.41 15.94 10.72
N ALA A 217 0.71 16.64 10.91
CA ALA A 217 1.45 16.57 12.17
C ALA A 217 0.61 17.21 13.30
N THR A 218 0.60 16.61 14.48
CA THR A 218 -0.04 17.20 15.65
C THR A 218 0.73 18.43 16.13
N ALA A 219 0.04 19.40 16.75
CA ALA A 219 0.64 20.65 17.19
C ALA A 219 1.74 20.47 18.26
N ASP A 220 1.67 19.38 19.02
CA ASP A 220 2.67 18.99 20.03
C ASP A 220 3.86 18.21 19.42
N GLY A 221 3.82 17.90 18.12
CA GLY A 221 4.87 17.17 17.39
C GLY A 221 5.04 15.70 17.79
N LYS A 222 4.16 15.18 18.66
CA LYS A 222 4.24 13.82 19.21
C LYS A 222 3.63 12.75 18.30
N GLY A 223 2.88 13.15 17.27
CA GLY A 223 2.17 12.23 16.42
C GLY A 223 1.69 12.85 15.12
N PHE A 224 0.84 12.09 14.43
CA PHE A 224 0.12 12.54 13.26
C PHE A 224 -1.37 12.30 13.45
N LYS A 225 -2.19 13.23 12.98
CA LYS A 225 -3.62 13.02 12.78
C LYS A 225 -3.85 12.62 11.33
N VAL A 226 -4.59 11.53 11.14
CA VAL A 226 -5.01 11.07 9.83
C VAL A 226 -6.51 11.20 9.72
N GLU A 227 -6.97 11.85 8.66
CA GLU A 227 -8.37 11.96 8.30
C GLU A 227 -8.58 11.23 6.98
N GLN A 228 -9.39 10.18 7.02
CA GLN A 228 -9.78 9.37 5.87
C GLN A 228 -11.25 9.63 5.55
N THR A 229 -11.53 10.18 4.38
CA THR A 229 -12.89 10.27 3.84
C THR A 229 -13.37 8.89 3.41
N VAL A 230 -14.60 8.54 3.78
CA VAL A 230 -15.26 7.30 3.36
C VAL A 230 -16.00 7.61 2.05
N THR A 231 -15.77 6.80 1.03
CA THR A 231 -16.40 6.98 -0.26
C THR A 231 -17.60 6.07 -0.44
N ASP A 232 -18.65 6.61 -1.06
CA ASP A 232 -19.93 5.93 -1.29
C ASP A 232 -20.35 5.95 -2.77
N PRO A 233 -21.31 5.10 -3.19
CA PRO A 233 -21.73 4.99 -4.59
C PRO A 233 -22.40 6.24 -5.17
N TYR A 234 -22.82 7.17 -4.32
CA TYR A 234 -23.54 8.37 -4.69
C TYR A 234 -22.64 9.62 -4.64
N ASP A 235 -21.35 9.45 -4.39
CA ASP A 235 -20.34 10.51 -4.29
C ASP A 235 -20.65 11.59 -3.25
N HIS A 236 -21.45 11.29 -2.21
CA HIS A 236 -21.71 12.22 -1.12
C HIS A 236 -20.42 12.52 -0.35
N ASN A 237 -19.62 11.48 -0.06
CA ASN A 237 -18.30 11.55 0.56
C ASN A 237 -18.30 12.45 1.81
N ASP A 238 -19.36 12.37 2.62
CA ASP A 238 -19.67 13.19 3.78
C ASP A 238 -19.33 12.50 5.10
N TRP A 239 -18.78 11.29 5.07
CA TRP A 239 -18.28 10.58 6.24
C TRP A 239 -16.75 10.56 6.30
N ARG A 240 -16.22 10.56 7.52
CA ARG A 240 -14.78 10.42 7.77
C ARG A 240 -14.48 9.48 8.93
N ILE A 241 -13.25 8.98 8.90
CA ILE A 241 -12.63 8.23 9.99
C ILE A 241 -11.35 8.94 10.40
N LEU A 242 -11.22 9.18 11.70
CA LEU A 242 -10.07 9.84 12.29
C LEU A 242 -9.18 8.84 13.01
N PHE A 243 -7.88 8.94 12.75
CA PHE A 243 -6.85 8.19 13.46
C PHE A 243 -5.81 9.13 14.06
N SER A 244 -5.22 8.70 15.18
CA SER A 244 -3.97 9.25 15.68
C SER A 244 -2.84 8.23 15.49
N ILE A 245 -1.67 8.72 15.10
CA ILE A 245 -0.45 7.93 14.96
C ILE A 245 0.46 8.24 16.13
N ASP A 246 0.79 7.22 16.92
CA ASP A 246 1.80 7.33 17.97
C ASP A 246 3.19 7.24 17.33
N ARG A 247 3.86 8.39 17.21
CA ARG A 247 5.17 8.47 16.55
C ARG A 247 6.26 7.72 17.32
N ALA A 248 6.23 7.78 18.65
CA ALA A 248 7.26 7.14 19.49
C ALA A 248 7.15 5.62 19.39
N ARG A 249 5.93 5.09 19.50
CA ARG A 249 5.66 3.66 19.36
C ARG A 249 5.86 3.17 17.93
N SER A 250 5.53 4.00 16.93
CA SER A 250 5.80 3.67 15.53
C SER A 250 7.29 3.55 15.24
N ARG A 251 8.11 4.39 15.87
CA ARG A 251 9.58 4.31 15.81
C ARG A 251 10.09 3.03 16.47
N GLU A 252 9.59 2.69 17.65
CA GLU A 252 9.98 1.49 18.39
C GLU A 252 9.64 0.20 17.63
N LEU A 253 8.46 0.14 17.01
CA LEU A 253 7.98 -1.05 16.30
C LEU A 253 8.35 -1.09 14.81
N GLY A 254 8.93 -0.01 14.26
CA GLY A 254 9.29 0.07 12.85
C GLY A 254 8.09 0.04 11.88
N ARG A 255 6.89 0.36 12.35
CA ARG A 255 5.65 0.40 11.55
C ARG A 255 4.69 1.46 12.08
N PRO A 256 3.72 1.98 11.29
CA PRO A 256 2.74 2.92 11.80
C PRO A 256 1.84 2.27 12.85
N VAL A 257 1.70 2.92 14.00
CA VAL A 257 0.79 2.51 15.08
C VAL A 257 -0.43 3.42 15.04
N LEU A 258 -1.53 2.88 14.52
CA LEU A 258 -2.80 3.60 14.36
C LEU A 258 -3.65 3.43 15.60
N GLN A 259 -4.26 4.51 16.06
CA GLN A 259 -5.28 4.50 17.10
C GLN A 259 -6.54 5.12 16.51
N LEU A 260 -7.66 4.39 16.55
CA LEU A 260 -8.93 4.87 16.05
C LEU A 260 -9.51 5.91 17.02
N VAL A 261 -9.80 7.10 16.51
CA VAL A 261 -10.30 8.23 17.30
C VAL A 261 -11.79 8.39 17.10
N GLU A 262 -12.26 8.39 15.86
CA GLU A 262 -13.65 8.74 15.55
C GLU A 262 -14.08 8.10 14.21
N ILE A 263 -15.36 7.73 14.13
CA ILE A 263 -16.07 7.37 12.90
C ILE A 263 -17.35 8.20 12.90
N GLY A 264 -17.59 9.00 11.86
CA GLY A 264 -18.80 9.82 11.80
C GLY A 264 -18.87 10.76 10.59
N GLU A 265 -19.96 11.50 10.51
CA GLU A 265 -20.18 12.55 9.51
C GLU A 265 -19.17 13.70 9.64
N MET A 266 -18.80 14.27 8.50
CA MET A 266 -18.10 15.54 8.42
C MET A 266 -19.11 16.65 8.73
N GLY A 267 -19.00 17.21 9.93
CA GLY A 267 -19.77 18.38 10.35
C GLY A 267 -19.50 19.63 9.52
#